data_AF-A0A1G2YN29-F1
#
_entry.id   AF-A0A1G2YN29-F1
#
_cell.length_a   1.000
_cell.length_b   1.000
_cell.length_c   1.000
_cell.angle_alpha   90.00
_cell.angle_beta   90.00
_cell.angle_gamma   90.00
#
_symmetry.space_group_name_H-M   'P 1'
#
loop_
_entity.id
_entity.type
_entity.pdbx_description
1 polymer ?
#
loop_
_entity_poly.entity_id
_entity_poly.type
_entity_poly.pdbx_seq_one_letter_code
_entity_poly.pdbx_strand_id
1 'polypeptide(L)'
;MNLDNKATLVENYIQSKLIDRDGIVLAMINELTGKPLNDKEIPDYMTFDNPGAPRNLWKAAFFSYEDSNMATAEYMLANIYKYKVTKDKSALIQAKKCYKAFQLIAQAGAKNCKGVVQPMLGFLPKPYGGAKTAHLSSEVSIDQYMRTMYSLLIYRDMLANKNEIKWINEFLLACANCWSMNNYTFSYFGIICRWGIHSPHSVAFGLFCSALGEYMGEKLHKNWFNIFMSRTDAFKKVMSGGEAGLINLSAKFLCKHKPELTKQWHSYSKQCIKNGFKMLDDKGHTVSPDFISCNKNNKPGWSKIPHRYWQFLSWHGDIRLPETQLAAACVDYYELTGSDMFLPAAKNLMALHMENGYAKWIQPHTKKDIPKGYELLANIVSGINTAAWLRAYWQLKYIGKL
;
A
#
# COMPACT_ATOMS: atom_id res chain seq x y z
N MET A 1 -2.99 20.41 -20.00
CA MET A 1 -3.79 19.16 -20.01
C MET A 1 -4.62 19.11 -18.73
N ASN A 2 -5.95 18.93 -18.84
CA ASN A 2 -6.86 18.84 -17.68
C ASN A 2 -6.68 17.51 -16.90
N LEU A 3 -7.34 17.38 -15.74
CA LEU A 3 -7.24 16.17 -14.91
C LEU A 3 -7.82 14.93 -15.59
N ASP A 4 -8.88 15.07 -16.37
CA ASP A 4 -9.55 13.96 -17.04
C ASP A 4 -8.64 13.29 -18.09
N ASN A 5 -8.00 14.09 -18.95
CA ASN A 5 -7.03 13.58 -19.93
C ASN A 5 -5.84 12.88 -19.25
N LYS A 6 -5.42 13.38 -18.09
CA LYS A 6 -4.33 12.78 -17.31
C LYS A 6 -4.76 11.45 -16.71
N ALA A 7 -5.96 11.35 -16.16
CA ALA A 7 -6.48 10.10 -15.65
C ALA A 7 -6.52 9.01 -16.73
N THR A 8 -6.91 9.37 -17.96
CA THR A 8 -6.83 8.46 -19.10
C THR A 8 -5.39 8.04 -19.41
N LEU A 9 -4.42 8.96 -19.42
CA LEU A 9 -3.01 8.60 -19.65
C LEU A 9 -2.46 7.67 -18.57
N VAL A 10 -2.75 7.96 -17.30
CA VAL A 10 -2.33 7.15 -16.15
C VAL A 10 -2.93 5.75 -16.22
N GLU A 11 -4.23 5.66 -16.49
CA GLU A 11 -4.93 4.39 -16.65
C GLU A 11 -4.32 3.56 -17.79
N ASN A 12 -4.12 4.18 -18.97
CA ASN A 12 -3.50 3.51 -20.11
C ASN A 12 -2.07 3.03 -19.80
N TYR A 13 -1.32 3.82 -19.03
CA TYR A 13 0.03 3.44 -18.60
C TYR A 13 -0.01 2.22 -17.67
N ILE A 14 -0.85 2.22 -16.64
CA ILE A 14 -1.01 1.07 -15.74
C ILE A 14 -1.37 -0.18 -16.56
N GLN A 15 -2.38 -0.08 -17.40
CA GLN A 15 -2.90 -1.22 -18.17
C GLN A 15 -1.89 -1.80 -19.15
N SER A 16 -1.03 -0.97 -19.74
CA SER A 16 -0.07 -1.42 -20.76
C SER A 16 1.29 -1.84 -20.20
N LYS A 17 1.68 -1.35 -19.01
CA LYS A 17 3.05 -1.52 -18.48
C LYS A 17 3.14 -2.14 -17.09
N LEU A 18 2.14 -1.92 -16.23
CA LEU A 18 2.23 -2.26 -14.82
C LEU A 18 1.42 -3.50 -14.43
N ILE A 19 0.53 -4.01 -15.27
CA ILE A 19 -0.26 -5.19 -14.96
C ILE A 19 0.43 -6.44 -15.51
N ASP A 20 0.69 -7.42 -14.64
CA ASP A 20 1.19 -8.72 -15.05
C ASP A 20 0.07 -9.64 -15.58
N ARG A 21 0.45 -10.81 -16.06
CA ARG A 21 -0.48 -11.78 -16.66
C ARG A 21 -1.55 -12.31 -15.70
N ASP A 22 -1.29 -12.26 -14.39
CA ASP A 22 -2.21 -12.74 -13.35
C ASP A 22 -3.15 -11.61 -12.85
N GLY A 23 -2.99 -10.39 -13.40
CA GLY A 23 -3.76 -9.20 -13.01
C GLY A 23 -3.18 -8.44 -11.83
N ILE A 24 -1.93 -8.75 -11.43
CA ILE A 24 -1.22 -8.08 -10.34
C ILE A 24 -0.61 -6.79 -10.89
N VAL A 25 -0.80 -5.68 -10.19
CA VAL A 25 -0.10 -4.43 -10.48
C VAL A 25 1.30 -4.49 -9.86
N LEU A 26 2.33 -4.38 -10.69
CA LEU A 26 3.73 -4.36 -10.31
C LEU A 26 4.02 -3.16 -9.39
N ALA A 27 4.84 -3.39 -8.38
CA ALA A 27 5.30 -2.35 -7.47
C ALA A 27 6.23 -1.37 -8.21
N MET A 28 7.14 -1.92 -9.02
CA MET A 28 8.14 -1.16 -9.77
C MET A 28 8.38 -1.78 -11.15
N ILE A 29 8.66 -0.93 -12.14
CA ILE A 29 9.18 -1.33 -13.44
C ILE A 29 10.34 -0.42 -13.83
N ASN A 30 11.21 -0.92 -14.71
CA ASN A 30 12.14 -0.05 -15.42
C ASN A 30 11.34 0.73 -16.48
N GLU A 31 11.36 2.05 -16.36
CA GLU A 31 10.67 2.97 -17.25
C GLU A 31 11.18 2.91 -18.69
N LEU A 32 12.50 2.82 -18.88
CA LEU A 32 13.13 2.81 -20.20
C LEU A 32 12.69 1.60 -21.02
N THR A 33 12.50 0.46 -20.35
CA THR A 33 12.07 -0.79 -21.00
C THR A 33 10.57 -1.00 -20.93
N GLY A 34 9.89 -0.34 -19.98
CA GLY A 34 8.49 -0.56 -19.65
C GLY A 34 8.20 -1.99 -19.17
N LYS A 35 9.18 -2.62 -18.51
CA LYS A 35 9.14 -4.04 -18.07
C LYS A 35 9.54 -4.17 -16.60
N PRO A 36 9.15 -5.28 -15.92
CA PRO A 36 9.73 -5.62 -14.63
C PRO A 36 11.25 -5.52 -14.65
N LEU A 37 11.84 -5.10 -13.53
CA LEU A 37 13.29 -5.05 -13.37
C LEU A 37 13.88 -6.45 -13.57
N ASN A 38 15.08 -6.54 -14.13
CA ASN A 38 15.86 -7.76 -14.20
C ASN A 38 17.10 -7.70 -13.29
N ASP A 39 17.66 -8.85 -12.94
CA ASP A 39 18.73 -8.90 -11.94
C ASP A 39 20.00 -8.14 -12.37
N LYS A 40 20.25 -7.98 -13.69
CA LYS A 40 21.39 -7.21 -14.19
C LYS A 40 21.19 -5.69 -14.04
N GLU A 41 19.96 -5.25 -13.86
CA GLU A 41 19.62 -3.84 -13.61
C GLU A 41 19.77 -3.44 -12.14
N ILE A 42 19.93 -4.42 -11.25
CA ILE A 42 19.97 -4.20 -9.81
C ILE A 42 21.40 -4.45 -9.32
N PRO A 43 22.07 -3.42 -8.76
CA PRO A 43 23.45 -3.57 -8.29
C PRO A 43 23.59 -4.69 -7.25
N ASP A 44 24.72 -5.40 -7.29
CA ASP A 44 24.96 -6.57 -6.41
C ASP A 44 24.94 -6.22 -4.92
N TYR A 45 25.27 -4.98 -4.55
CA TYR A 45 25.23 -4.53 -3.16
C TYR A 45 23.81 -4.29 -2.62
N MET A 46 22.77 -4.38 -3.46
CA MET A 46 21.35 -4.27 -3.09
C MET A 46 20.71 -5.65 -2.83
N THR A 47 21.51 -6.69 -2.59
CA THR A 47 21.01 -8.01 -2.17
C THR A 47 20.62 -8.04 -0.70
N PHE A 48 19.58 -8.82 -0.40
CA PHE A 48 19.24 -9.20 0.98
C PHE A 48 20.07 -10.43 1.36
N ASP A 49 21.20 -10.24 2.03
CA ASP A 49 22.07 -11.37 2.44
C ASP A 49 21.46 -12.24 3.57
N ASN A 50 20.25 -11.89 4.05
CA ASN A 50 19.59 -12.51 5.18
C ASN A 50 18.87 -13.84 4.86
N PRO A 51 18.82 -14.78 5.82
CA PRO A 51 18.33 -16.16 5.63
C PRO A 51 16.80 -16.34 5.50
N GLY A 52 16.03 -15.29 5.16
CA GLY A 52 14.56 -15.38 5.02
C GLY A 52 14.01 -15.03 3.64
N ALA A 53 14.70 -14.18 2.88
CA ALA A 53 14.45 -14.06 1.45
C ALA A 53 15.21 -15.22 0.79
N PRO A 54 14.59 -16.06 -0.04
CA PRO A 54 15.33 -17.12 -0.70
C PRO A 54 16.41 -16.45 -1.56
N ARG A 55 17.69 -16.67 -1.23
CA ARG A 55 18.87 -16.01 -1.84
C ARG A 55 18.91 -16.09 -3.37
N ASN A 56 18.21 -17.09 -3.91
CA ASN A 56 18.19 -17.43 -5.33
C ASN A 56 16.87 -16.99 -5.99
N LEU A 57 15.91 -16.49 -5.22
CA LEU A 57 14.65 -15.96 -5.73
C LEU A 57 14.71 -14.43 -5.88
N TRP A 58 15.48 -14.01 -6.88
CA TRP A 58 15.25 -12.84 -7.76
C TRP A 58 15.19 -11.46 -7.07
N LYS A 59 16.31 -10.73 -7.05
CA LYS A 59 16.33 -9.29 -6.71
C LYS A 59 15.29 -8.55 -7.57
N ALA A 60 15.25 -8.86 -8.86
CA ALA A 60 14.25 -8.43 -9.82
C ALA A 60 12.82 -8.60 -9.34
N ALA A 61 12.49 -9.80 -8.84
CA ALA A 61 11.15 -10.10 -8.37
C ALA A 61 10.84 -9.35 -7.09
N PHE A 62 11.80 -9.20 -6.18
CA PHE A 62 11.63 -8.35 -5.01
C PHE A 62 11.23 -6.94 -5.43
N PHE A 63 12.09 -6.23 -6.16
CA PHE A 63 11.82 -4.82 -6.51
C PHE A 63 10.54 -4.66 -7.33
N SER A 64 10.29 -5.58 -8.28
CA SER A 64 9.11 -5.48 -9.14
C SER A 64 7.80 -5.81 -8.41
N TYR A 65 7.82 -6.56 -7.30
CA TYR A 65 6.61 -7.07 -6.65
C TYR A 65 6.45 -6.72 -5.16
N GLU A 66 7.43 -6.06 -4.53
CA GLU A 66 7.46 -5.85 -3.08
C GLU A 66 6.17 -5.24 -2.55
N ASP A 67 5.64 -4.20 -3.19
CA ASP A 67 4.38 -3.52 -2.85
C ASP A 67 3.20 -3.87 -3.77
N SER A 68 3.27 -4.96 -4.52
CA SER A 68 2.27 -5.27 -5.55
C SER A 68 0.88 -5.54 -5.00
N ASN A 69 0.75 -6.06 -3.78
CA ASN A 69 -0.55 -6.19 -3.12
C ASN A 69 -1.21 -4.81 -2.92
N MET A 70 -0.45 -3.79 -2.51
CA MET A 70 -0.97 -2.42 -2.35
C MET A 70 -1.30 -1.78 -3.69
N ALA A 71 -0.38 -1.86 -4.66
CA ALA A 71 -0.61 -1.31 -5.98
C ALA A 71 -1.87 -1.92 -6.63
N THR A 72 -2.07 -3.23 -6.47
CA THR A 72 -3.26 -3.94 -6.96
C THR A 72 -4.53 -3.48 -6.24
N ALA A 73 -4.47 -3.28 -4.91
CA ALA A 73 -5.59 -2.80 -4.12
C ALA A 73 -6.01 -1.36 -4.49
N GLU A 74 -5.03 -0.46 -4.66
CA GLU A 74 -5.27 0.92 -5.08
C GLU A 74 -5.89 0.97 -6.47
N TYR A 75 -5.38 0.16 -7.41
CA TYR A 75 -5.91 0.11 -8.76
C TYR A 75 -7.32 -0.51 -8.81
N MET A 76 -7.58 -1.51 -7.97
CA MET A 76 -8.92 -2.06 -7.78
C MET A 76 -9.90 -1.00 -7.28
N LEU A 77 -9.54 -0.22 -6.25
CA LEU A 77 -10.35 0.89 -5.75
C LEU A 77 -10.59 1.94 -6.84
N ALA A 78 -9.57 2.32 -7.60
CA ALA A 78 -9.70 3.26 -8.71
C ALA A 78 -10.75 2.80 -9.73
N ASN A 79 -10.71 1.52 -10.11
CA ASN A 79 -11.65 0.93 -11.05
C ASN A 79 -13.07 0.79 -10.49
N ILE A 80 -13.22 0.52 -9.18
CA ILE A 80 -14.53 0.52 -8.52
C ILE A 80 -15.15 1.91 -8.62
N TYR A 81 -14.43 2.96 -8.21
CA TYR A 81 -14.93 4.33 -8.27
C TYR A 81 -15.20 4.78 -9.71
N LYS A 82 -14.30 4.47 -10.66
CA LYS A 82 -14.51 4.74 -12.09
C LYS A 82 -15.82 4.13 -12.59
N TYR A 83 -16.06 2.85 -12.32
CA TYR A 83 -17.30 2.20 -12.74
C TYR A 83 -18.52 2.84 -12.09
N LYS A 84 -18.44 3.25 -10.82
CA LYS A 84 -19.56 3.90 -10.13
C LYS A 84 -19.93 5.24 -10.75
N VAL A 85 -18.94 6.03 -11.18
CA VAL A 85 -19.11 7.32 -11.86
C VAL A 85 -19.59 7.15 -13.30
N THR A 86 -18.88 6.33 -14.08
CA THR A 86 -19.00 6.31 -15.56
C THR A 86 -19.88 5.19 -16.09
N LYS A 87 -20.14 4.15 -15.29
CA LYS A 87 -20.72 2.86 -15.71
C LYS A 87 -19.93 2.13 -16.80
N ASP A 88 -18.67 2.51 -17.03
CA ASP A 88 -17.79 1.86 -18.00
C ASP A 88 -17.50 0.41 -17.62
N LYS A 89 -18.03 -0.53 -18.41
CA LYS A 89 -17.86 -1.98 -18.19
C LYS A 89 -16.40 -2.41 -18.16
N SER A 90 -15.49 -1.69 -18.84
CA SER A 90 -14.06 -1.99 -18.81
C SER A 90 -13.50 -1.85 -17.39
N ALA A 91 -13.92 -0.82 -16.64
CA ALA A 91 -13.51 -0.61 -15.26
C ALA A 91 -13.98 -1.76 -14.34
N LEU A 92 -15.21 -2.24 -14.52
CA LEU A 92 -15.70 -3.43 -13.79
C LEU A 92 -14.87 -4.67 -14.10
N ILE A 93 -14.48 -4.87 -15.37
CA ILE A 93 -13.62 -5.99 -15.78
C ILE A 93 -12.25 -5.89 -15.11
N GLN A 94 -11.65 -4.70 -15.06
CA GLN A 94 -10.36 -4.49 -14.40
C GLN A 94 -10.44 -4.73 -12.89
N ALA A 95 -11.48 -4.23 -12.21
CA ALA A 95 -11.69 -4.52 -10.79
C ALA A 95 -11.83 -6.03 -10.53
N LYS A 96 -12.53 -6.76 -11.41
CA LYS A 96 -12.64 -8.23 -11.35
C LYS A 96 -11.31 -8.94 -11.57
N LYS A 97 -10.43 -8.42 -12.44
CA LYS A 97 -9.08 -8.97 -12.61
C LYS A 97 -8.26 -8.84 -11.34
N CYS A 98 -8.28 -7.68 -10.68
CA CYS A 98 -7.60 -7.50 -9.39
C CYS A 98 -8.17 -8.43 -8.30
N TYR A 99 -9.50 -8.58 -8.23
CA TYR A 99 -10.14 -9.56 -7.36
C TYR A 99 -9.61 -10.98 -7.61
N LYS A 100 -9.54 -11.40 -8.88
CA LYS A 100 -9.00 -12.72 -9.26
C LYS A 100 -7.53 -12.87 -8.91
N ALA A 101 -6.72 -11.82 -9.08
CA ALA A 101 -5.33 -11.80 -8.66
C ALA A 101 -5.21 -12.09 -7.15
N PHE A 102 -6.01 -11.43 -6.31
CA PHE A 102 -6.04 -11.71 -4.88
C PHE A 102 -6.49 -13.14 -4.55
N GLN A 103 -7.43 -13.73 -5.32
CA GLN A 103 -7.76 -15.15 -5.15
C GLN A 103 -6.55 -16.06 -5.43
N LEU A 104 -5.81 -15.79 -6.50
CA LEU A 104 -4.63 -16.57 -6.87
C LEU A 104 -3.52 -16.46 -5.80
N ILE A 105 -3.26 -15.25 -5.30
CA ILE A 105 -2.26 -15.02 -4.25
C ILE A 105 -2.70 -15.71 -2.95
N ALA A 106 -3.96 -15.57 -2.54
CA ALA A 106 -4.50 -16.22 -1.35
C ALA A 106 -4.42 -17.76 -1.43
N GLN A 107 -4.74 -18.34 -2.60
CA GLN A 107 -4.62 -19.77 -2.85
C GLN A 107 -3.17 -20.24 -2.80
N ALA A 108 -2.24 -19.46 -3.36
CA ALA A 108 -0.81 -19.76 -3.27
C ALA A 108 -0.32 -19.68 -1.83
N GLY A 109 -0.71 -18.64 -1.09
CA GLY A 109 -0.41 -18.46 0.32
C GLY A 109 -0.85 -19.66 1.15
N ALA A 110 -2.11 -20.10 1.01
CA ALA A 110 -2.66 -21.22 1.78
C ALA A 110 -1.96 -22.57 1.53
N LYS A 111 -1.30 -22.77 0.38
CA LYS A 111 -0.66 -24.05 0.02
C LYS A 111 0.69 -24.28 0.72
N ASN A 112 1.42 -23.22 1.07
CA ASN A 112 2.78 -23.35 1.62
C ASN A 112 3.13 -22.15 2.51
N CYS A 113 2.42 -21.99 3.62
CA CYS A 113 2.70 -20.91 4.55
C CYS A 113 4.01 -21.17 5.32
N LYS A 114 5.14 -20.68 4.80
CA LYS A 114 6.40 -20.65 5.56
C LYS A 114 6.33 -19.51 6.58
N GLY A 115 6.58 -19.80 7.85
CA GLY A 115 6.69 -18.77 8.91
C GLY A 115 5.38 -18.42 9.64
N VAL A 116 4.32 -19.22 9.50
CA VAL A 116 3.14 -19.19 10.36
C VAL A 116 3.02 -20.48 11.15
N VAL A 117 2.33 -20.43 12.28
CA VAL A 117 2.14 -21.59 13.18
C VAL A 117 1.34 -22.71 12.50
N GLN A 118 0.40 -22.37 11.61
CA GLN A 118 -0.38 -23.34 10.82
C GLN A 118 -0.72 -22.77 9.43
N PRO A 119 -0.55 -23.55 8.35
CA PRO A 119 -1.07 -23.17 7.05
C PRO A 119 -2.58 -22.92 7.11
N MET A 120 -3.02 -21.78 6.62
CA MET A 120 -4.43 -21.41 6.63
C MET A 120 -4.78 -20.49 5.47
N LEU A 121 -6.05 -20.55 5.05
CA LEU A 121 -6.65 -19.44 4.35
C LEU A 121 -6.45 -18.18 5.21
N GLY A 122 -6.12 -17.05 4.58
CA GLY A 122 -5.84 -15.79 5.29
C GLY A 122 -4.37 -15.39 5.34
N PHE A 123 -3.44 -16.32 5.09
CA PHE A 123 -2.06 -15.94 4.81
C PHE A 123 -1.94 -15.40 3.37
N LEU A 124 -1.75 -14.08 3.26
CA LEU A 124 -1.50 -13.32 2.04
C LEU A 124 -0.01 -12.96 1.94
N PRO A 125 0.81 -13.77 1.25
CA PRO A 125 2.23 -13.47 1.08
C PRO A 125 2.48 -12.31 0.12
N LYS A 126 3.69 -11.73 0.18
CA LYS A 126 4.21 -10.88 -0.90
C LYS A 126 4.41 -11.71 -2.18
N PRO A 127 3.80 -11.35 -3.32
CA PRO A 127 3.77 -12.18 -4.51
C PRO A 127 5.02 -12.02 -5.38
N TYR A 128 6.21 -12.24 -4.79
CA TYR A 128 7.48 -12.09 -5.50
C TYR A 128 7.52 -12.97 -6.77
N GLY A 129 7.50 -12.33 -7.94
CA GLY A 129 7.52 -13.00 -9.25
C GLY A 129 6.15 -13.43 -9.78
N GLY A 130 5.07 -12.93 -9.16
CA GLY A 130 3.68 -13.20 -9.55
C GLY A 130 2.96 -14.20 -8.63
N ALA A 131 1.69 -14.47 -8.92
CA ALA A 131 0.85 -15.29 -8.03
C ALA A 131 1.36 -16.74 -7.92
N LYS A 132 1.89 -17.30 -9.03
CA LYS A 132 2.42 -18.68 -9.06
C LYS A 132 3.55 -18.93 -8.06
N THR A 133 4.34 -17.91 -7.74
CA THR A 133 5.51 -18.00 -6.85
C THR A 133 5.25 -17.39 -5.48
N ALA A 134 4.06 -16.82 -5.24
CA ALA A 134 3.74 -16.18 -3.97
C ALA A 134 3.89 -17.13 -2.76
N HIS A 135 3.63 -18.43 -2.95
CA HIS A 135 3.83 -19.49 -1.96
C HIS A 135 5.29 -19.70 -1.53
N LEU A 136 6.26 -19.11 -2.23
CA LEU A 136 7.68 -19.19 -1.90
C LEU A 136 8.09 -18.09 -0.91
N SER A 137 7.26 -17.05 -0.75
CA SER A 137 7.49 -15.96 0.17
C SER A 137 6.89 -16.27 1.54
N SER A 138 7.70 -16.15 2.59
CA SER A 138 7.24 -16.12 3.97
C SER A 138 6.90 -14.71 4.45
N GLU A 139 7.10 -13.70 3.60
CA GLU A 139 6.97 -12.30 3.98
C GLU A 139 5.53 -11.81 3.84
N VAL A 140 5.13 -11.02 4.83
CA VAL A 140 3.85 -10.30 4.88
C VAL A 140 4.10 -8.85 5.21
N SER A 141 3.11 -7.99 4.94
CA SER A 141 3.16 -6.59 5.36
C SER A 141 1.77 -6.09 5.74
N ILE A 142 1.67 -5.41 6.88
CA ILE A 142 0.38 -4.96 7.44
C ILE A 142 -0.30 -3.89 6.58
N ASP A 143 0.47 -3.01 5.96
CA ASP A 143 -0.02 -2.02 5.01
C ASP A 143 -0.62 -2.67 3.75
N GLN A 144 0.05 -3.69 3.22
CA GLN A 144 -0.42 -4.47 2.09
C GLN A 144 -1.67 -5.28 2.40
N TYR A 145 -1.71 -5.92 3.57
CA TYR A 145 -2.93 -6.59 4.04
C TYR A 145 -4.08 -5.61 4.15
N MET A 146 -3.87 -4.48 4.83
CA MET A 146 -4.98 -3.59 5.10
C MET A 146 -5.58 -2.99 3.83
N ARG A 147 -4.74 -2.56 2.88
CA ARG A 147 -5.24 -2.06 1.59
C ARG A 147 -5.95 -3.15 0.80
N THR A 148 -5.40 -4.36 0.77
CA THR A 148 -6.05 -5.51 0.12
C THR A 148 -7.43 -5.79 0.73
N MET A 149 -7.49 -5.99 2.05
CA MET A 149 -8.72 -6.27 2.78
C MET A 149 -9.75 -5.15 2.61
N TYR A 150 -9.32 -3.89 2.71
CA TYR A 150 -10.21 -2.74 2.50
C TYR A 150 -10.74 -2.68 1.06
N SER A 151 -9.89 -2.87 0.05
CA SER A 151 -10.34 -2.87 -1.36
C SER A 151 -11.36 -3.98 -1.64
N LEU A 152 -11.17 -5.16 -1.04
CA LEU A 152 -12.12 -6.27 -1.11
C LEU A 152 -13.43 -5.96 -0.38
N LEU A 153 -13.39 -5.29 0.79
CA LEU A 153 -14.60 -4.82 1.48
C LEU A 153 -15.41 -3.85 0.60
N ILE A 154 -14.75 -2.88 -0.03
CA ILE A 154 -15.42 -1.92 -0.92
C ILE A 154 -15.98 -2.62 -2.17
N TYR A 155 -15.21 -3.54 -2.77
CA TYR A 155 -15.71 -4.33 -3.91
C TYR A 155 -16.91 -5.20 -3.53
N ARG A 156 -16.85 -5.86 -2.37
CA ARG A 156 -17.95 -6.64 -1.80
C ARG A 156 -19.23 -5.83 -1.70
N ASP A 157 -19.12 -4.63 -1.13
CA ASP A 157 -20.28 -3.78 -0.84
C ASP A 157 -20.84 -3.11 -2.11
N MET A 158 -20.01 -2.87 -3.12
CA MET A 158 -20.40 -2.06 -4.28
C MET A 158 -20.69 -2.85 -5.56
N LEU A 159 -19.97 -3.94 -5.83
CA LEU A 159 -19.92 -4.60 -7.14
C LEU A 159 -20.03 -6.12 -7.11
N ALA A 160 -19.68 -6.77 -6.00
CA ALA A 160 -19.55 -8.21 -5.96
C ALA A 160 -20.90 -8.94 -6.12
N ASN A 161 -20.88 -10.09 -6.79
CA ASN A 161 -22.02 -11.01 -6.81
C ASN A 161 -22.06 -11.90 -5.56
N LYS A 162 -23.13 -12.69 -5.37
CA LYS A 162 -23.31 -13.57 -4.19
C LYS A 162 -22.13 -14.51 -3.92
N ASN A 163 -21.56 -15.13 -4.96
CA ASN A 163 -20.43 -16.05 -4.81
C ASN A 163 -19.14 -15.31 -4.45
N GLU A 164 -18.92 -14.16 -5.07
CA GLU A 164 -17.78 -13.28 -4.75
C GLU A 164 -17.89 -12.76 -3.31
N ILE A 165 -19.07 -12.33 -2.86
CA ILE A 165 -19.34 -11.89 -1.48
C ILE A 165 -19.00 -12.99 -0.48
N LYS A 166 -19.46 -14.23 -0.76
CA LYS A 166 -19.17 -15.39 0.10
C LYS A 166 -17.67 -15.59 0.26
N TRP A 167 -16.93 -15.67 -0.86
CA TRP A 167 -15.48 -15.85 -0.82
C TRP A 167 -14.77 -14.69 -0.11
N ILE A 168 -15.19 -13.44 -0.36
CA ILE A 168 -14.58 -12.26 0.28
C ILE A 168 -14.78 -12.32 1.79
N ASN A 169 -15.98 -12.65 2.28
CA ASN A 169 -16.22 -12.76 3.71
C ASN A 169 -15.38 -13.86 4.35
N GLU A 170 -15.29 -15.03 3.73
CA GLU A 170 -14.45 -16.15 4.19
C GLU A 170 -12.97 -15.73 4.24
N PHE A 171 -12.47 -15.11 3.17
CA PHE A 171 -11.07 -14.68 3.08
C PHE A 171 -10.73 -13.58 4.09
N LEU A 172 -11.58 -12.56 4.23
CA LEU A 172 -11.39 -11.46 5.18
C LEU A 172 -11.36 -11.94 6.64
N LEU A 173 -12.27 -12.85 7.00
CA LEU A 173 -12.28 -13.48 8.33
C LEU A 173 -11.01 -14.28 8.55
N ALA A 174 -10.62 -15.06 7.55
CA ALA A 174 -9.43 -15.89 7.61
C ALA A 174 -8.15 -15.04 7.76
N CYS A 175 -8.05 -13.89 7.08
CA CYS A 175 -6.97 -12.92 7.30
C CYS A 175 -6.95 -12.43 8.75
N ALA A 176 -8.08 -11.98 9.30
CA ALA A 176 -8.15 -11.53 10.68
C ALA A 176 -7.72 -12.64 11.66
N ASN A 177 -8.21 -13.86 11.46
CA ASN A 177 -7.84 -15.04 12.25
C ASN A 177 -6.35 -15.35 12.13
N CYS A 178 -5.77 -15.28 10.93
CA CYS A 178 -4.35 -15.51 10.70
C CYS A 178 -3.48 -14.58 11.55
N TRP A 179 -3.77 -13.28 11.57
CA TRP A 179 -3.02 -12.33 12.40
C TRP A 179 -3.22 -12.57 13.89
N SER A 180 -4.46 -12.76 14.34
CA SER A 180 -4.79 -12.98 15.75
C SER A 180 -4.20 -14.29 16.30
N MET A 181 -4.27 -15.40 15.54
CA MET A 181 -3.72 -16.70 15.94
C MET A 181 -2.19 -16.72 15.98
N ASN A 182 -1.54 -15.95 15.11
CA ASN A 182 -0.08 -15.80 15.13
C ASN A 182 0.37 -14.70 16.10
N ASN A 183 -0.51 -14.17 16.97
CA ASN A 183 -0.17 -13.09 17.93
C ASN A 183 0.52 -11.90 17.22
N TYR A 184 0.04 -11.61 16.01
CA TYR A 184 0.59 -10.64 15.07
C TYR A 184 2.11 -10.77 14.85
N THR A 185 2.63 -11.99 14.90
CA THR A 185 4.06 -12.28 14.79
C THR A 185 4.33 -13.02 13.49
N PHE A 186 5.15 -12.43 12.61
CA PHE A 186 5.44 -12.97 11.29
C PHE A 186 6.91 -12.74 10.90
N SER A 187 7.43 -13.56 10.00
CA SER A 187 8.75 -13.33 9.41
C SER A 187 8.73 -12.15 8.43
N TYR A 188 9.73 -11.29 8.52
CA TYR A 188 9.98 -10.17 7.62
C TYR A 188 11.49 -10.04 7.39
N PHE A 189 11.95 -10.22 6.15
CA PHE A 189 13.38 -10.27 5.81
C PHE A 189 14.20 -11.25 6.67
N GLY A 190 13.60 -12.39 7.02
CA GLY A 190 14.21 -13.42 7.87
C GLY A 190 14.25 -13.10 9.36
N ILE A 191 13.67 -11.97 9.79
CA ILE A 191 13.55 -11.58 11.18
C ILE A 191 12.11 -11.80 11.62
N ILE A 192 11.91 -12.40 12.80
CA ILE A 192 10.57 -12.50 13.38
C ILE A 192 10.16 -11.14 13.94
N CYS A 193 9.15 -10.54 13.33
CA CYS A 193 8.60 -9.25 13.71
C CYS A 193 7.26 -9.43 14.41
N ARG A 194 7.12 -8.82 15.59
CA ARG A 194 5.82 -8.68 16.26
C ARG A 194 5.18 -7.35 15.86
N TRP A 195 4.29 -7.41 14.89
CA TRP A 195 3.58 -6.28 14.32
C TRP A 195 2.40 -5.89 15.24
N GLY A 196 2.50 -4.86 16.06
CA GLY A 196 1.30 -4.50 16.82
C GLY A 196 1.43 -3.68 18.08
N ILE A 197 2.64 -3.32 18.50
CA ILE A 197 2.80 -2.80 19.86
C ILE A 197 3.16 -1.32 19.92
N HIS A 198 3.77 -0.72 18.87
CA HIS A 198 4.33 0.63 19.02
C HIS A 198 4.28 1.57 17.80
N SER A 199 3.87 1.12 16.60
CA SER A 199 3.75 1.98 15.41
C SER A 199 2.29 2.35 15.08
N PRO A 200 2.02 3.57 14.57
CA PRO A 200 0.66 4.01 14.23
C PRO A 200 -0.04 3.04 13.27
N HIS A 201 0.62 2.67 12.17
CA HIS A 201 0.06 1.78 11.15
C HIS A 201 -0.22 0.36 11.69
N SER A 202 0.63 -0.18 12.58
CA SER A 202 0.34 -1.46 13.25
C SER A 202 -0.89 -1.41 14.14
N VAL A 203 -1.07 -0.32 14.89
CA VAL A 203 -2.24 -0.13 15.77
C VAL A 203 -3.50 0.00 14.93
N ALA A 204 -3.48 0.79 13.85
CA ALA A 204 -4.62 0.93 12.94
C ALA A 204 -5.03 -0.39 12.27
N PHE A 205 -4.04 -1.18 11.84
CA PHE A 205 -4.27 -2.49 11.25
C PHE A 205 -4.87 -3.48 12.27
N GLY A 206 -4.30 -3.54 13.47
CA GLY A 206 -4.80 -4.39 14.55
C GLY A 206 -6.24 -4.06 14.95
N LEU A 207 -6.57 -2.78 15.08
CA LEU A 207 -7.94 -2.31 15.32
C LEU A 207 -8.89 -2.73 14.18
N PHE A 208 -8.46 -2.54 12.93
CA PHE A 208 -9.23 -2.93 11.76
C PHE A 208 -9.51 -4.44 11.73
N CYS A 209 -8.49 -5.28 11.85
CA CYS A 209 -8.64 -6.74 11.86
C CYS A 209 -9.51 -7.21 13.02
N SER A 210 -9.32 -6.63 14.20
CA SER A 210 -10.08 -7.02 15.39
C SER A 210 -11.56 -6.62 15.26
N ALA A 211 -11.84 -5.40 14.80
CA ALA A 211 -13.22 -4.97 14.56
C ALA A 211 -13.88 -5.77 13.44
N LEU A 212 -13.14 -6.14 12.39
CA LEU A 212 -13.64 -6.96 11.29
C LEU A 212 -13.99 -8.38 11.76
N GLY A 213 -13.12 -9.01 12.54
CA GLY A 213 -13.38 -10.34 13.09
C GLY A 213 -14.56 -10.33 14.08
N GLU A 214 -14.67 -9.31 14.93
CA GLU A 214 -15.83 -9.13 15.81
C GLU A 214 -17.13 -8.93 15.01
N TYR A 215 -17.10 -8.07 13.98
CA TYR A 215 -18.22 -7.85 13.07
C TYR A 215 -18.68 -9.15 12.37
N MET A 216 -17.75 -10.07 12.11
CA MET A 216 -18.01 -11.38 11.52
C MET A 216 -18.43 -12.45 12.55
N GLY A 217 -18.58 -12.09 13.83
CA GLY A 217 -19.12 -12.94 14.89
C GLY A 217 -18.07 -13.70 15.72
N GLU A 218 -16.78 -13.47 15.49
CA GLU A 218 -15.70 -14.20 16.18
C GLU A 218 -15.27 -13.52 17.48
N LYS A 219 -15.54 -14.18 18.62
CA LYS A 219 -15.27 -13.64 19.96
C LYS A 219 -13.80 -13.39 20.26
N LEU A 220 -12.89 -14.13 19.62
CA LEU A 220 -11.43 -13.99 19.79
C LEU A 220 -10.96 -12.54 19.61
N HIS A 221 -11.59 -11.83 18.68
CA HIS A 221 -11.13 -10.51 18.27
C HIS A 221 -11.48 -9.39 19.24
N LYS A 222 -12.45 -9.58 20.14
CA LYS A 222 -12.79 -8.58 21.17
C LYS A 222 -11.61 -8.27 22.08
N ASN A 223 -10.84 -9.29 22.46
CA ASN A 223 -9.65 -9.11 23.30
C ASN A 223 -8.54 -8.37 22.54
N TRP A 224 -8.31 -8.72 21.27
CA TRP A 224 -7.36 -8.02 20.41
C TRP A 224 -7.75 -6.54 20.21
N PHE A 225 -9.03 -6.26 20.01
CA PHE A 225 -9.53 -4.90 19.88
C PHE A 225 -9.17 -4.05 21.11
N ASN A 226 -9.41 -4.58 22.31
CA ASN A 226 -9.06 -3.90 23.56
C ASN A 226 -7.54 -3.67 23.70
N ILE A 227 -6.73 -4.66 23.31
CA ILE A 227 -5.27 -4.53 23.32
C ILE A 227 -4.85 -3.37 22.42
N PHE A 228 -5.33 -3.29 21.17
CA PHE A 228 -4.93 -2.21 20.26
C PHE A 228 -5.51 -0.85 20.67
N MET A 229 -6.72 -0.81 21.23
CA MET A 229 -7.29 0.42 21.79
C MET A 229 -6.41 0.99 22.90
N SER A 230 -5.80 0.15 23.74
CA SER A 230 -4.84 0.61 24.77
C SER A 230 -3.54 1.19 24.20
N ARG A 231 -3.30 1.09 22.88
CA ARG A 231 -2.08 1.53 22.19
C ARG A 231 -2.31 2.72 21.25
N THR A 232 -3.48 3.36 21.27
CA THR A 232 -3.79 4.48 20.36
C THR A 232 -2.96 5.74 20.61
N ASP A 233 -2.20 5.81 21.71
CA ASP A 233 -1.17 6.85 21.88
C ASP A 233 -0.13 6.85 20.75
N ALA A 234 0.03 5.73 20.04
CA ALA A 234 0.84 5.68 18.82
C ALA A 234 0.40 6.73 17.77
N PHE A 235 -0.90 7.05 17.66
CA PHE A 235 -1.40 8.02 16.68
C PHE A 235 -0.96 9.48 16.96
N LYS A 236 -0.41 9.76 18.15
CA LYS A 236 0.15 11.08 18.47
C LYS A 236 1.50 11.32 17.79
N LYS A 237 2.17 10.28 17.29
CA LYS A 237 3.49 10.36 16.65
C LYS A 237 3.41 11.02 15.27
N VAL A 238 4.50 11.66 14.85
CA VAL A 238 4.69 12.11 13.45
C VAL A 238 4.75 10.88 12.55
N MET A 239 4.16 10.97 11.36
CA MET A 239 3.98 9.84 10.44
C MET A 239 3.95 10.30 8.99
N SER A 240 4.25 9.36 8.09
CA SER A 240 4.23 9.56 6.64
C SER A 240 2.82 9.61 6.06
N GLY A 241 2.69 10.14 4.84
CA GLY A 241 1.44 10.16 4.08
C GLY A 241 0.86 8.75 3.82
N GLY A 242 1.73 7.75 3.60
CA GLY A 242 1.31 6.36 3.46
C GLY A 242 0.62 5.81 4.71
N GLU A 243 1.19 6.09 5.89
CA GLU A 243 0.61 5.71 7.17
C GLU A 243 -0.71 6.44 7.47
N ALA A 244 -0.81 7.72 7.09
CA ALA A 244 -2.05 8.48 7.22
C ALA A 244 -3.19 7.87 6.39
N GLY A 245 -2.88 7.40 5.17
CA GLY A 245 -3.83 6.67 4.33
C GLY A 245 -4.38 5.44 5.03
N LEU A 246 -3.51 4.61 5.60
CA LEU A 246 -3.91 3.42 6.35
C LEU A 246 -4.87 3.79 7.49
N ILE A 247 -4.50 4.74 8.35
CA ILE A 247 -5.32 5.11 9.50
C ILE A 247 -6.72 5.56 9.07
N ASN A 248 -6.85 6.31 7.97
CA ASN A 248 -8.14 6.72 7.44
C ASN A 248 -8.97 5.55 6.91
N LEU A 249 -8.36 4.59 6.21
CA LEU A 249 -9.06 3.38 5.74
C LEU A 249 -9.60 2.57 6.93
N SER A 250 -8.80 2.42 7.99
CA SER A 250 -9.22 1.77 9.23
C SER A 250 -10.37 2.55 9.91
N ALA A 251 -10.23 3.87 10.04
CA ALA A 251 -11.24 4.75 10.62
C ALA A 251 -12.60 4.67 9.91
N LYS A 252 -12.64 4.60 8.57
CA LYS A 252 -13.89 4.45 7.81
C LYS A 252 -14.66 3.19 8.19
N PHE A 253 -13.95 2.07 8.34
CA PHE A 253 -14.55 0.83 8.80
C PHE A 253 -14.98 0.94 10.28
N LEU A 254 -14.11 1.48 11.13
CA LEU A 254 -14.35 1.60 12.57
C LEU A 254 -15.52 2.51 12.90
N CYS A 255 -15.72 3.65 12.24
CA CYS A 255 -16.87 4.52 12.48
C CYS A 255 -18.21 3.82 12.19
N LYS A 256 -18.24 2.91 11.20
CA LYS A 256 -19.44 2.12 10.88
C LYS A 256 -19.74 1.05 11.95
N HIS A 257 -18.71 0.44 12.52
CA HIS A 257 -18.85 -0.73 13.41
C HIS A 257 -18.65 -0.44 14.90
N LYS A 258 -18.10 0.72 15.24
CA LYS A 258 -17.87 1.27 16.58
C LYS A 258 -18.28 2.75 16.60
N PRO A 259 -19.56 3.07 16.32
CA PRO A 259 -20.02 4.45 16.16
C PRO A 259 -19.77 5.33 17.39
N GLU A 260 -19.72 4.73 18.58
CA GLU A 260 -19.38 5.38 19.84
C GLU A 260 -17.97 6.00 19.84
N LEU A 261 -17.07 5.50 18.99
CA LEU A 261 -15.69 5.98 18.84
C LEU A 261 -15.51 6.96 17.68
N THR A 262 -16.56 7.31 16.93
CA THR A 262 -16.49 8.13 15.70
C THR A 262 -15.72 9.44 15.90
N LYS A 263 -16.02 10.19 16.97
CA LYS A 263 -15.32 11.45 17.27
C LYS A 263 -13.81 11.26 17.46
N GLN A 264 -13.42 10.16 18.11
CA GLN A 264 -12.02 9.81 18.33
C GLN A 264 -11.33 9.47 17.01
N TRP A 265 -11.97 8.67 16.15
CA TRP A 265 -11.43 8.31 14.83
C TRP A 265 -11.29 9.51 13.90
N HIS A 266 -12.24 10.44 13.91
CA HIS A 266 -12.14 11.70 13.16
C HIS A 266 -10.94 12.54 13.63
N SER A 267 -10.72 12.60 14.95
CA SER A 267 -9.58 13.32 15.54
C SER A 267 -8.24 12.70 15.12
N TYR A 268 -8.11 11.37 15.24
CA TYR A 268 -6.90 10.66 14.82
C TYR A 268 -6.65 10.86 13.33
N SER A 269 -7.66 10.63 12.47
CA SER A 269 -7.55 10.82 11.02
C SER A 269 -7.08 12.23 10.65
N LYS A 270 -7.64 13.27 11.29
CA LYS A 270 -7.24 14.67 11.10
C LYS A 270 -5.78 14.91 11.50
N GLN A 271 -5.36 14.39 12.66
CA GLN A 271 -3.99 14.53 13.14
C GLN A 271 -2.99 13.83 12.21
N CYS A 272 -3.34 12.65 11.70
CA CYS A 272 -2.49 11.87 10.80
C CYS A 272 -2.25 12.59 9.49
N ILE A 273 -3.29 13.15 8.87
CA ILE A 273 -3.15 13.96 7.65
C ILE A 273 -2.28 15.20 7.92
N LYS A 274 -2.53 15.92 9.02
CA LYS A 274 -1.70 17.08 9.39
C LYS A 274 -0.22 16.71 9.56
N ASN A 275 0.07 15.55 10.14
CA ASN A 275 1.44 15.07 10.29
C ASN A 275 2.07 14.69 8.94
N GLY A 276 1.29 14.07 8.04
CA GLY A 276 1.74 13.81 6.67
C GLY A 276 2.14 15.08 5.92
N PHE A 277 1.37 16.17 6.05
CA PHE A 277 1.72 17.46 5.45
C PHE A 277 2.98 18.12 6.04
N LYS A 278 3.29 17.89 7.33
CA LYS A 278 4.55 18.38 7.92
C LYS A 278 5.79 17.72 7.32
N MET A 279 5.61 16.59 6.63
CA MET A 279 6.69 15.92 5.92
C MET A 279 6.91 16.49 4.53
N LEU A 280 6.16 17.50 4.08
CA LEU A 280 6.32 18.10 2.75
C LEU A 280 6.97 19.49 2.81
N ASP A 281 7.75 19.89 1.80
CA ASP A 281 8.19 21.27 1.57
C ASP A 281 7.04 22.09 0.98
N ASP A 282 7.30 23.38 0.77
CA ASP A 282 6.41 24.32 0.10
C ASP A 282 6.11 23.93 -1.37
N LYS A 283 6.89 23.03 -1.96
CA LYS A 283 6.66 22.46 -3.30
C LYS A 283 5.91 21.13 -3.25
N GLY A 284 5.51 20.69 -2.05
CA GLY A 284 4.80 19.43 -1.82
C GLY A 284 5.69 18.19 -1.88
N HIS A 285 7.02 18.32 -1.88
CA HIS A 285 7.95 17.20 -1.87
C HIS A 285 8.28 16.75 -0.45
N THR A 286 8.46 15.46 -0.23
CA THR A 286 8.86 14.95 1.07
C THR A 286 10.22 15.51 1.55
N VAL A 287 10.26 16.26 2.65
CA VAL A 287 11.43 17.00 3.18
C VAL A 287 12.25 16.29 4.24
N SER A 288 11.78 15.17 4.81
CA SER A 288 12.46 14.59 5.96
C SER A 288 13.44 13.49 5.54
N PRO A 289 14.76 13.75 5.55
CA PRO A 289 15.77 12.70 5.54
C PRO A 289 15.86 11.97 6.89
N ASP A 290 15.22 12.45 7.96
CA ASP A 290 15.31 11.86 9.32
C ASP A 290 14.59 10.52 9.47
N PHE A 291 13.78 10.11 8.49
CA PHE A 291 13.36 8.71 8.42
C PHE A 291 14.58 7.78 8.29
N ILE A 292 15.72 8.30 7.81
CA ILE A 292 16.92 7.57 7.42
C ILE A 292 18.21 8.40 7.72
N SER A 293 18.20 9.34 8.68
CA SER A 293 19.44 10.03 9.05
C SER A 293 20.31 9.09 9.89
N CYS A 294 21.33 8.53 9.26
CA CYS A 294 22.43 7.90 9.96
C CYS A 294 23.20 8.98 10.72
N ASN A 295 22.71 9.38 11.88
CA ASN A 295 23.58 9.95 12.88
C ASN A 295 24.73 8.94 13.09
N LYS A 296 25.99 9.42 13.07
CA LYS A 296 27.24 8.63 13.06
C LYS A 296 27.40 7.62 14.22
N ASN A 297 26.45 7.53 15.14
CA ASN A 297 26.49 6.77 16.38
C ASN A 297 25.59 5.51 16.33
N ASN A 298 25.56 4.80 15.20
CA ASN A 298 24.80 3.55 15.01
C ASN A 298 24.93 2.61 16.22
N LYS A 299 23.82 2.38 16.93
CA LYS A 299 23.72 1.27 17.88
C LYS A 299 23.83 -0.05 17.11
N PRO A 300 24.68 -1.00 17.54
CA PRO A 300 24.86 -2.27 16.86
C PRO A 300 23.60 -3.12 17.04
N GLY A 301 22.86 -3.42 15.96
CA GLY A 301 21.73 -4.34 16.05
C GLY A 301 20.76 -4.31 14.86
N TRP A 302 20.65 -3.21 14.12
CA TRP A 302 19.88 -3.16 12.88
C TRP A 302 20.83 -3.43 11.71
N SER A 303 20.53 -4.45 10.91
CA SER A 303 21.40 -4.83 9.78
C SER A 303 21.62 -3.64 8.84
N LYS A 304 22.84 -3.49 8.33
CA LYS A 304 23.24 -2.41 7.40
C LYS A 304 22.53 -2.49 6.02
N ILE A 305 21.73 -3.53 5.77
CA ILE A 305 21.26 -3.95 4.44
C ILE A 305 19.87 -3.36 4.09
N PRO A 306 18.82 -3.46 4.93
CA PRO A 306 17.55 -2.74 4.72
C PRO A 306 17.76 -1.24 4.57
N HIS A 307 18.78 -0.71 5.27
CA HIS A 307 19.13 0.70 5.22
C HIS A 307 19.49 1.18 3.81
N ARG A 308 20.13 0.38 2.94
CA ARG A 308 20.54 0.84 1.62
C ARG A 308 19.38 0.99 0.62
N TYR A 309 18.35 0.14 0.73
CA TYR A 309 17.12 0.27 -0.04
C TYR A 309 16.38 1.55 0.34
N TRP A 310 16.09 1.76 1.64
CA TRP A 310 15.40 2.96 2.11
C TRP A 310 16.24 4.22 1.87
N GLN A 311 17.57 4.17 2.09
CA GLN A 311 18.50 5.26 1.75
C GLN A 311 18.43 5.61 0.26
N PHE A 312 18.40 4.61 -0.62
CA PHE A 312 18.24 4.81 -2.07
C PHE A 312 16.90 5.49 -2.41
N LEU A 313 15.79 5.00 -1.85
CA LEU A 313 14.47 5.63 -2.05
C LEU A 313 14.47 7.10 -1.58
N SER A 314 15.26 7.43 -0.56
CA SER A 314 15.38 8.80 -0.02
C SER A 314 16.39 9.70 -0.74
N TRP A 315 17.50 9.15 -1.28
CA TRP A 315 18.58 9.92 -1.90
C TRP A 315 18.22 10.49 -3.26
N HIS A 316 17.26 9.90 -3.95
CA HIS A 316 16.85 10.40 -5.27
C HIS A 316 15.67 11.34 -5.23
N GLY A 317 15.06 11.63 -4.07
CA GLY A 317 14.02 12.66 -3.95
C GLY A 317 12.82 12.52 -4.89
N ASP A 318 12.70 11.39 -5.60
CA ASP A 318 11.80 11.25 -6.76
C ASP A 318 11.01 9.94 -6.74
N ILE A 319 11.03 9.23 -5.61
CA ILE A 319 9.99 8.24 -5.31
C ILE A 319 9.05 8.93 -4.34
N ARG A 320 8.17 9.73 -4.95
CA ARG A 320 7.08 10.52 -4.37
C ARG A 320 5.98 9.60 -3.76
N LEU A 321 6.41 8.71 -2.87
CA LEU A 321 5.61 7.67 -2.20
C LEU A 321 4.53 8.25 -1.30
N PRO A 322 4.79 9.30 -0.49
CA PRO A 322 3.79 9.76 0.44
C PRO A 322 2.74 10.67 -0.18
N GLU A 323 3.03 11.41 -1.24
CA GLU A 323 2.21 12.54 -1.70
C GLU A 323 0.91 12.08 -2.38
N THR A 324 0.98 11.14 -3.32
CA THR A 324 -0.22 10.59 -3.96
C THR A 324 -1.06 9.79 -2.98
N GLN A 325 -0.41 9.08 -2.05
CA GLN A 325 -1.08 8.36 -0.97
C GLN A 325 -1.72 9.33 0.03
N LEU A 326 -1.09 10.47 0.32
CA LEU A 326 -1.61 11.54 1.17
C LEU A 326 -2.79 12.24 0.50
N ALA A 327 -2.72 12.51 -0.81
CA ALA A 327 -3.86 13.02 -1.57
C ALA A 327 -5.04 12.07 -1.45
N ALA A 328 -4.82 10.77 -1.64
CA ALA A 328 -5.85 9.75 -1.49
C ALA A 328 -6.38 9.68 -0.04
N ALA A 329 -5.51 9.84 0.97
CA ALA A 329 -5.89 9.92 2.37
C ALA A 329 -6.76 11.14 2.69
N CYS A 330 -6.49 12.29 2.06
CA CYS A 330 -7.30 13.49 2.21
C CYS A 330 -8.71 13.29 1.65
N VAL A 331 -8.84 12.57 0.53
CA VAL A 331 -10.15 12.19 -0.03
C VAL A 331 -10.87 11.20 0.88
N ASP A 332 -10.15 10.22 1.45
CA ASP A 332 -10.71 9.30 2.45
C ASP A 332 -11.23 10.03 3.69
N TYR A 333 -10.57 11.09 4.13
CA TYR A 333 -11.02 11.92 5.25
C TYR A 333 -12.31 12.68 4.93
N TYR A 334 -12.47 13.14 3.70
CA TYR A 334 -13.74 13.73 3.27
C TYR A 334 -14.87 12.71 3.33
N GLU A 335 -14.68 11.51 2.78
CA GLU A 335 -15.71 10.46 2.87
C GLU A 335 -16.01 10.05 4.31
N LEU A 336 -15.00 10.05 5.18
CA LEU A 336 -15.15 9.72 6.59
C LEU A 336 -15.97 10.79 7.35
N THR A 337 -15.72 12.07 7.08
CA THR A 337 -16.17 13.17 7.97
C THR A 337 -17.14 14.16 7.33
N GLY A 338 -17.25 14.16 6.01
CA GLY A 338 -17.91 15.22 5.22
C GLY A 338 -17.12 16.53 5.15
N SER A 339 -15.96 16.63 5.82
CA SER A 339 -15.17 17.86 5.87
C SER A 339 -14.25 17.99 4.67
N ASP A 340 -14.33 19.13 3.98
CA ASP A 340 -13.51 19.49 2.82
C ASP A 340 -12.14 20.07 3.17
N MET A 341 -11.79 20.15 4.46
CA MET A 341 -10.58 20.79 4.99
C MET A 341 -9.29 20.46 4.21
N PHE A 342 -9.14 19.21 3.78
CA PHE A 342 -7.93 18.76 3.09
C PHE A 342 -8.11 18.56 1.58
N LEU A 343 -9.32 18.74 1.03
CA LEU A 343 -9.57 18.56 -0.40
C LEU A 343 -8.81 19.56 -1.29
N PRO A 344 -8.68 20.86 -0.94
CA PRO A 344 -7.86 21.79 -1.71
C PRO A 344 -6.40 21.32 -1.79
N ALA A 345 -5.84 20.88 -0.66
CA ALA A 345 -4.47 20.37 -0.61
C ALA A 345 -4.31 19.07 -1.42
N ALA A 346 -5.29 18.16 -1.38
CA ALA A 346 -5.29 16.95 -2.20
C ALA A 346 -5.25 17.28 -3.70
N LYS A 347 -6.09 18.22 -4.15
CA LYS A 347 -6.12 18.69 -5.54
C LYS A 347 -4.80 19.34 -5.94
N ASN A 348 -4.21 20.15 -5.05
CA ASN A 348 -2.90 20.78 -5.28
C ASN A 348 -1.79 19.73 -5.40
N LEU A 349 -1.73 18.75 -4.50
CA LEU A 349 -0.77 17.63 -4.59
C LEU A 349 -0.94 16.87 -5.89
N MET A 350 -2.17 16.48 -6.21
CA MET A 350 -2.47 15.83 -7.47
C MET A 350 -2.05 16.67 -8.67
N ALA A 351 -2.17 18.00 -8.58
CA ALA A 351 -1.79 18.96 -9.61
C ALA A 351 -0.27 19.13 -9.77
N LEU A 352 0.47 19.19 -8.66
CA LEU A 352 1.93 19.27 -8.63
C LEU A 352 2.57 18.03 -9.26
N HIS A 353 2.00 16.85 -9.01
CA HIS A 353 2.38 15.63 -9.73
C HIS A 353 2.20 15.77 -11.26
N MET A 354 1.35 16.68 -11.72
CA MET A 354 1.11 16.93 -13.13
C MET A 354 2.08 17.92 -13.77
N GLU A 355 2.53 18.95 -13.06
CA GLU A 355 3.41 20.00 -13.59
C GLU A 355 4.86 19.53 -13.68
N ASN A 356 5.27 18.71 -12.72
CA ASN A 356 6.50 17.94 -12.84
C ASN A 356 6.37 16.78 -13.83
N GLY A 357 5.20 16.60 -14.45
CA GLY A 357 4.89 15.63 -15.49
C GLY A 357 5.02 14.19 -15.02
N TYR A 358 4.08 13.32 -15.41
CA TYR A 358 4.50 11.96 -15.72
C TYR A 358 5.67 12.01 -16.74
N ALA A 359 5.67 13.01 -17.63
CA ALA A 359 6.76 13.37 -18.55
C ALA A 359 8.12 13.82 -17.95
N LYS A 360 8.24 14.18 -16.65
CA LYS A 360 9.57 14.27 -15.99
C LYS A 360 9.81 13.22 -14.91
N TRP A 361 8.91 12.24 -14.73
CA TRP A 361 9.40 10.90 -14.36
C TRP A 361 10.24 10.36 -15.55
N ILE A 362 9.80 10.70 -16.77
CA ILE A 362 10.31 10.30 -18.09
C ILE A 362 11.57 11.08 -18.58
N GLN A 363 12.09 12.06 -17.83
CA GLN A 363 13.38 12.64 -18.18
C GLN A 363 14.45 11.87 -17.42
N PRO A 364 15.27 11.02 -18.09
CA PRO A 364 16.39 10.39 -17.41
C PRO A 364 17.19 11.51 -16.78
N HIS A 365 17.34 11.46 -15.45
CA HIS A 365 18.32 12.29 -14.76
C HIS A 365 19.60 12.21 -15.59
N THR A 366 20.10 13.34 -16.07
CA THR A 366 21.31 13.30 -16.90
C THR A 366 22.37 12.57 -16.07
N LYS A 367 23.11 11.63 -16.67
CA LYS A 367 24.10 10.77 -15.98
C LYS A 367 25.03 11.49 -14.99
N LYS A 368 25.14 12.82 -15.09
CA LYS A 368 25.97 13.68 -14.23
C LYS A 368 25.44 13.82 -12.79
N ASP A 369 24.14 13.70 -12.57
CA ASP A 369 23.53 13.92 -11.23
C ASP A 369 23.27 12.62 -10.47
N ILE A 370 23.43 11.47 -11.12
CA ILE A 370 23.25 10.15 -10.50
C ILE A 370 24.62 9.66 -10.02
N PRO A 371 24.80 9.33 -8.72
CA PRO A 371 26.03 8.72 -8.25
C PRO A 371 26.35 7.47 -9.07
N LYS A 372 27.62 7.32 -9.45
CA LYS A 372 28.10 6.18 -10.22
C LYS A 372 27.71 4.86 -9.53
N GLY A 373 26.99 3.97 -10.23
CA GLY A 373 26.45 2.71 -9.71
C GLY A 373 24.96 2.73 -9.34
N TYR A 374 24.24 3.83 -9.59
CA TYR A 374 22.80 4.00 -9.33
C TYR A 374 22.00 4.42 -10.59
N GLU A 375 22.64 4.51 -11.75
CA GLU A 375 22.10 5.06 -12.99
C GLU A 375 20.85 4.31 -13.50
N LEU A 376 20.73 3.02 -13.16
CA LEU A 376 19.62 2.17 -13.60
C LEU A 376 18.36 2.35 -12.75
N LEU A 377 18.50 2.83 -11.51
CA LEU A 377 17.38 2.98 -10.58
C LEU A 377 16.75 4.38 -10.63
N ALA A 378 17.35 5.31 -11.36
CA ALA A 378 16.81 6.64 -11.64
C ALA A 378 15.63 6.63 -12.63
N ASN A 379 15.30 5.47 -13.22
CA ASN A 379 14.23 5.30 -14.21
C ASN A 379 13.21 4.26 -13.73
N ILE A 380 12.68 4.43 -12.51
CA ILE A 380 11.69 3.51 -11.92
C ILE A 380 10.33 4.19 -11.87
N VAL A 381 9.29 3.47 -12.33
CA VAL A 381 7.90 3.88 -12.10
C VAL A 381 7.30 3.06 -10.97
N SER A 382 6.75 3.75 -9.96
CA SER A 382 6.05 3.15 -8.82
C SER A 382 4.58 2.87 -9.17
N GLY A 383 4.19 1.61 -9.21
CA GLY A 383 2.81 1.21 -9.48
C GLY A 383 1.85 1.61 -8.36
N ILE A 384 2.28 1.57 -7.09
CA ILE A 384 1.48 1.99 -5.95
C ILE A 384 1.09 3.46 -6.05
N ASN A 385 2.03 4.36 -6.34
CA ASN A 385 1.73 5.80 -6.42
C ASN A 385 0.86 6.12 -7.62
N THR A 386 1.16 5.48 -8.76
CA THR A 386 0.40 5.63 -10.00
C THR A 386 -1.06 5.21 -9.78
N ALA A 387 -1.27 4.08 -9.10
CA ALA A 387 -2.60 3.58 -8.76
C ALA A 387 -3.31 4.43 -7.70
N ALA A 388 -2.60 4.89 -6.66
CA ALA A 388 -3.16 5.73 -5.60
C ALA A 388 -3.61 7.11 -6.13
N TRP A 389 -2.84 7.71 -7.05
CA TRP A 389 -3.24 8.92 -7.74
C TRP A 389 -4.53 8.70 -8.54
N LEU A 390 -4.59 7.61 -9.31
CA LEU A 390 -5.76 7.27 -10.12
C LEU A 390 -6.99 7.00 -9.24
N ARG A 391 -6.78 6.36 -8.08
CA ARG A 391 -7.82 6.18 -7.07
C ARG A 391 -8.34 7.52 -6.56
N ALA A 392 -7.45 8.42 -6.10
CA ALA A 392 -7.84 9.73 -5.58
C ALA A 392 -8.66 10.52 -6.61
N TYR A 393 -8.25 10.51 -7.88
CA TYR A 393 -8.99 11.13 -8.97
C TYR A 393 -10.41 10.57 -9.12
N TRP A 394 -10.57 9.26 -9.28
CA TRP A 394 -11.90 8.67 -9.48
C TRP A 394 -12.78 8.79 -8.24
N GLN A 395 -12.19 8.73 -7.06
CA GLN A 395 -12.86 8.92 -5.79
C GLN A 395 -13.39 10.36 -5.66
N LEU A 396 -12.59 11.37 -6.01
CA LEU A 396 -13.04 12.77 -6.06
C LEU A 396 -14.19 13.01 -7.05
N LYS A 397 -14.14 12.41 -8.25
CA LYS A 397 -15.26 12.44 -9.21
C LYS A 397 -16.51 11.79 -8.62
N TYR A 398 -16.35 10.65 -7.94
CA TYR A 398 -17.45 9.93 -7.30
C TYR A 398 -18.18 10.77 -6.24
N ILE A 399 -17.44 11.53 -5.43
CA ILE A 399 -18.02 12.41 -4.41
C ILE A 399 -18.44 13.80 -4.94
N GLY A 400 -18.36 14.03 -6.26
CA GLY A 400 -18.74 15.31 -6.87
C GLY A 400 -17.85 16.49 -6.47
N LYS A 401 -16.55 16.23 -6.26
CA LYS A 401 -15.57 17.26 -5.85
C LYS A 401 -14.50 17.54 -6.90
N LEU A 402 -14.58 16.96 -8.08
CA LEU A 402 -13.83 17.32 -9.29
C LEU A 402 -14.81 17.68 -10.40
#